data_AF-A0A1F3JUA6-F1
#
_entry.id   AF-A0A1F3JUA6-F1
#
_cell.length_a   1.000
_cell.length_b   1.000
_cell.length_c   1.000
_cell.angle_alpha   90.00
_cell.angle_beta   90.00
_cell.angle_gamma   90.00
#
_symmetry.space_group_name_H-M   'P 1'
#
loop_
_entity.id
_entity.type
_entity.pdbx_description
1 polymer ?
#
loop_
_entity_poly.entity_id
_entity_poly.type
_entity_poly.pdbx_seq_one_letter_code
_entity_poly.pdbx_strand_id
1 'polypeptide(L)'
;MKQGPQILEQLLERIIRLEDEVTYLRAENQYLKSEVARLEKQPEKYENPKNSRNSSKSPSSDFPKQQKTQSLRQSSGKKPGGQAGHEGTTLKQMENPDRIEHHMPLYCNCCGEDLTGQPSFFASKRQVIDIPPIKAIVTEHQLFDRPCKCGHINRATYPAGVNVPVSYGENVQALLSYLGARQYVPFKRLSELMRDVFGLGISTGGINYVMAKMEKKAAGTYEAIRHVVLRSHIVGADETGANINGKNHWAWTFSKQKRDIYCYTPKSWAQSH
;
A
#
# COMPACT_ATOMS: atom_id res chain seq x y z
N MET A 1 88.40 49.13 22.47
CA MET A 1 87.29 49.13 21.47
C MET A 1 87.49 48.05 20.41
N LYS A 2 87.41 46.75 20.76
CA LYS A 2 87.57 45.62 19.81
C LYS A 2 86.56 44.47 20.07
N GLN A 3 85.29 44.78 20.32
CA GLN A 3 84.23 43.76 20.49
C GLN A 3 83.01 43.97 19.57
N GLY A 4 82.84 45.16 18.97
CA GLY A 4 81.73 45.47 18.06
C GLY A 4 81.59 44.54 16.83
N PRO A 5 82.65 44.24 16.07
CA PRO A 5 82.51 43.39 14.88
C PRO A 5 82.22 41.92 15.22
N GLN A 6 82.75 41.42 16.33
CA GLN A 6 82.55 40.02 16.75
C GLN A 6 81.13 39.76 17.28
N ILE A 7 80.52 40.76 17.93
CA ILE A 7 79.10 40.70 18.35
C ILE A 7 78.19 40.75 17.13
N LEU A 8 78.50 41.56 16.12
CA LEU A 8 77.69 41.66 14.90
C LEU A 8 77.66 40.34 14.12
N GLU A 9 78.80 39.67 14.01
CA GLU A 9 78.94 38.37 13.33
C GLU A 9 78.17 37.26 14.06
N GLN A 10 78.25 37.21 15.40
CA GLN A 10 77.45 36.28 16.21
C GLN A 10 75.94 36.53 16.10
N LEU A 11 75.52 37.79 16.01
CA LEU A 11 74.11 38.15 15.81
C LEU A 11 73.61 37.74 14.42
N LEU A 12 74.42 37.92 13.38
CA LEU A 12 74.09 37.49 12.02
C LEU A 12 73.95 35.96 11.93
N GLU A 13 74.87 35.19 12.52
CA GLU A 13 74.75 33.73 12.59
C GLU A 13 73.52 33.28 13.39
N ARG A 14 73.10 34.04 14.39
CA ARG A 14 71.88 33.73 15.15
C ARG A 14 70.62 34.05 14.34
N ILE A 15 70.62 35.14 13.57
CA ILE A 15 69.51 35.50 12.69
C ILE A 15 69.33 34.43 11.62
N ILE A 16 70.40 34.01 10.94
CA ILE A 16 70.33 32.96 9.90
C ILE A 16 69.77 31.66 10.49
N ARG A 17 70.28 31.22 11.65
CA ARG A 17 69.76 30.01 12.32
C ARG A 17 68.29 30.12 12.71
N LEU A 18 67.85 31.29 13.19
CA LEU A 18 66.45 31.52 13.52
C LEU A 18 65.57 31.56 12.27
N GLU A 19 66.06 32.09 11.15
CA GLU A 19 65.36 32.09 9.87
C GLU A 19 65.19 30.67 9.32
N ASP A 20 66.24 29.85 9.41
CA ASP A 20 66.18 28.42 9.04
C ASP A 20 65.21 27.65 9.95
N GLU A 21 65.21 27.91 11.26
CA GLU A 21 64.27 27.28 12.20
C GLU A 21 62.82 27.71 11.93
N VAL A 22 62.58 28.99 11.62
CA VAL A 22 61.25 29.49 11.27
C VAL A 22 60.75 28.90 9.95
N THR A 23 61.61 28.73 8.96
CA THR A 23 61.22 28.11 7.68
C THR A 23 60.89 26.63 7.86
N TYR A 24 61.70 25.89 8.63
CA TYR A 24 61.43 24.51 8.99
C TYR A 24 60.10 24.34 9.74
N LEU A 25 59.89 25.11 10.81
CA LEU A 25 58.67 25.04 11.63
C LEU A 25 57.41 25.44 10.85
N ARG A 26 57.52 26.33 9.86
CA ARG A 26 56.41 26.69 8.96
C ARG A 26 56.06 25.54 8.02
N ALA A 27 57.06 24.86 7.45
CA ALA A 27 56.84 23.70 6.59
C ALA A 27 56.20 22.54 7.37
N GLU A 28 56.69 22.26 8.59
CA GLU A 28 56.12 21.24 9.46
C GLU A 28 54.67 21.57 9.88
N ASN A 29 54.39 22.84 10.22
CA ASN A 29 53.01 23.27 10.51
C ASN A 29 52.07 23.09 9.32
N GLN A 30 52.54 23.38 8.10
CA GLN A 30 51.74 23.20 6.90
C GLN A 30 51.45 21.72 6.63
N TYR A 31 52.45 20.86 6.83
CA TYR A 31 52.29 19.42 6.73
C TYR A 31 51.28 18.90 7.77
N LEU A 32 51.48 19.22 9.06
CA LEU A 32 50.59 18.79 10.15
C LEU A 32 49.16 19.30 9.95
N LYS A 33 48.96 20.54 9.48
CA LYS A 33 47.63 21.06 9.16
C LYS A 33 46.95 20.29 8.03
N SER A 34 47.70 19.89 7.01
CA SER A 34 47.14 19.10 5.91
C SER A 34 46.80 17.67 6.34
N GLU A 35 47.62 17.08 7.22
CA GLU A 35 47.38 15.75 7.78
C GLU A 35 46.18 15.74 8.75
N VAL A 36 46.05 16.74 9.61
CA VAL A 36 44.86 16.93 10.47
C VAL A 36 43.61 17.08 9.61
N ALA A 37 43.63 17.90 8.56
CA ALA A 37 42.48 18.04 7.66
C ALA A 37 42.13 16.74 6.91
N ARG A 38 43.12 15.88 6.64
CA ARG A 38 42.92 14.55 6.04
C ARG A 38 42.27 13.58 7.05
N LEU A 39 42.79 13.56 8.27
CA LEU A 39 42.31 12.72 9.37
C LEU A 39 40.92 13.14 9.84
N GLU A 40 40.60 14.44 9.88
CA GLU A 40 39.27 14.96 10.21
C GLU A 40 38.20 14.64 9.15
N LYS A 41 38.59 14.50 7.86
CA LYS A 41 37.67 14.04 6.79
C LYS A 41 37.42 12.54 6.81
N GLN A 42 38.21 11.77 7.55
CA GLN A 42 38.06 10.32 7.67
C GLN A 42 36.85 9.89 8.52
N PRO A 43 36.55 10.49 9.69
CA PRO A 43 35.35 10.17 10.47
C PRO A 43 34.05 10.69 9.85
N GLU A 44 34.05 11.70 8.97
CA GLU A 44 32.82 12.05 8.21
C GLU A 44 32.36 10.92 7.27
N LYS A 45 33.30 10.10 6.80
CA LYS A 45 33.02 8.99 5.89
C LYS A 45 32.57 7.72 6.62
N TYR A 46 32.81 7.60 7.93
CA TYR A 46 32.60 6.36 8.69
C TYR A 46 31.86 6.50 10.04
N GLU A 47 31.65 7.70 10.61
CA GLU A 47 31.07 7.88 11.96
C GLU A 47 29.76 8.68 12.03
N ASN A 48 29.01 8.87 10.93
CA ASN A 48 27.66 9.43 11.03
C ASN A 48 26.63 8.74 10.11
N PRO A 49 26.23 7.50 10.40
CA PRO A 49 24.95 7.00 9.90
C PRO A 49 23.84 7.75 10.64
N LYS A 50 23.33 8.82 10.01
CA LYS A 50 22.15 9.56 10.48
C LYS A 50 21.01 8.57 10.77
N ASN A 51 20.68 8.38 12.04
CA ASN A 51 19.53 7.60 12.49
C ASN A 51 18.38 8.53 12.91
N SER A 52 17.19 7.97 13.12
CA SER A 52 15.96 8.72 13.42
C SER A 52 15.98 9.52 14.74
N ARG A 53 17.09 9.49 15.49
CA ARG A 53 17.24 10.18 16.78
C ARG A 53 18.00 11.50 16.71
N ASN A 54 18.74 11.81 15.63
CA ASN A 54 19.44 13.10 15.50
C ASN A 54 19.10 13.92 14.25
N SER A 55 18.33 13.35 13.33
CA SER A 55 17.92 14.05 12.11
C SER A 55 16.42 13.90 11.93
N SER A 56 15.77 14.93 11.39
CA SER A 56 14.34 15.01 11.04
C SER A 56 13.92 14.03 9.92
N LYS A 57 14.55 12.84 9.88
CA LYS A 57 14.26 11.74 8.96
C LYS A 57 13.31 10.75 9.62
N SER A 58 12.33 10.27 8.85
CA SER A 58 11.33 9.32 9.33
C SER A 58 11.94 7.95 9.67
N PRO A 59 11.43 7.25 10.70
CA PRO A 59 11.87 5.89 11.09
C PRO A 59 11.80 4.84 9.97
N SER A 60 11.06 5.11 8.90
CA SER A 60 10.97 4.24 7.71
C SER A 60 12.28 4.17 6.89
N SER A 61 13.28 4.97 7.24
CA SER A 61 14.54 5.08 6.49
C SER A 61 15.66 4.20 7.06
N ASP A 62 15.43 3.57 8.22
CA ASP A 62 16.41 2.77 8.98
C ASP A 62 16.42 1.28 8.58
N PHE A 63 15.95 0.93 7.38
CA PHE A 63 16.18 -0.41 6.85
C PHE A 63 17.59 -0.47 6.27
N PRO A 64 18.42 -1.49 6.60
CA PRO A 64 19.67 -1.70 5.90
C PRO A 64 19.34 -1.75 4.40
N LYS A 65 20.02 -0.95 3.58
CA LYS A 65 19.87 -0.96 2.11
C LYS A 65 19.95 -2.43 1.69
N GLN A 66 18.79 -3.04 1.42
CA GLN A 66 18.76 -4.37 0.82
C GLN A 66 19.60 -4.24 -0.44
N GLN A 67 20.71 -4.99 -0.51
CA GLN A 67 21.47 -5.07 -1.74
C GLN A 67 20.46 -5.48 -2.81
N LYS A 68 20.24 -4.59 -3.80
CA LYS A 68 19.34 -4.90 -4.91
C LYS A 68 19.85 -6.21 -5.51
N THR A 69 19.05 -7.27 -5.43
CA THR A 69 19.37 -8.53 -6.10
C THR A 69 19.58 -8.19 -7.58
N GLN A 70 20.81 -8.40 -8.06
CA GLN A 70 21.07 -8.24 -9.49
C GLN A 70 20.23 -9.30 -10.19
N SER A 71 19.32 -8.85 -11.05
CA SER A 71 18.49 -9.73 -11.85
C SER A 71 19.41 -10.63 -12.69
N LEU A 72 19.45 -11.93 -12.39
CA LEU A 72 20.09 -12.94 -13.23
C LEU A 72 19.39 -13.11 -14.59
N ARG A 73 18.28 -12.42 -14.79
CA ARG A 73 17.47 -12.50 -16.00
C ARG A 73 18.19 -11.84 -17.17
N GLN A 74 18.60 -12.66 -18.13
CA GLN A 74 19.09 -12.18 -19.43
C GLN A 74 17.93 -11.58 -20.24
N SER A 75 18.23 -10.58 -21.08
CA SER A 75 17.22 -9.96 -21.94
C SER A 75 16.69 -11.00 -22.93
N SER A 76 15.38 -11.23 -22.92
CA SER A 76 14.77 -12.31 -23.71
C SER A 76 14.76 -12.07 -25.22
N GLY A 77 15.19 -10.89 -25.70
CA GLY A 77 15.14 -10.49 -27.10
C GLY A 77 13.73 -10.38 -27.70
N LYS A 78 12.68 -10.71 -26.95
CA LYS A 78 11.29 -10.69 -27.42
C LYS A 78 10.78 -9.26 -27.52
N LYS A 79 10.13 -8.95 -28.64
CA LYS A 79 9.41 -7.68 -28.81
C LYS A 79 8.30 -7.57 -27.76
N PRO A 80 8.03 -6.38 -27.20
CA PRO A 80 6.87 -6.16 -26.33
C PRO A 80 5.59 -6.54 -27.07
N GLY A 81 4.80 -7.46 -26.51
CA GLY A 81 3.57 -7.94 -27.13
C GLY A 81 3.13 -9.29 -26.59
N GLY A 82 1.92 -9.71 -26.97
CA GLY A 82 1.44 -11.06 -26.70
C GLY A 82 2.39 -12.11 -27.29
N GLN A 83 2.46 -13.27 -26.65
CA GLN A 83 3.27 -14.38 -27.17
C GLN A 83 2.81 -14.75 -28.59
N ALA A 84 3.71 -15.21 -29.44
CA ALA A 84 3.35 -15.67 -30.78
C ALA A 84 2.31 -16.80 -30.67
N GLY A 85 1.17 -16.65 -31.34
CA GLY A 85 0.04 -17.58 -31.27
C GLY A 85 -1.01 -17.28 -30.19
N HIS A 86 -0.85 -16.21 -29.41
CA HIS A 86 -1.89 -15.80 -28.47
C HIS A 86 -3.04 -15.13 -29.23
N GLU A 87 -4.24 -15.70 -29.15
CA GLU A 87 -5.44 -15.06 -29.68
C GLU A 87 -5.69 -13.74 -28.92
N GLY A 88 -5.86 -12.66 -29.67
CA GLY A 88 -6.19 -11.36 -29.11
C GLY A 88 -7.63 -11.36 -28.61
N THR A 89 -7.83 -11.03 -27.34
CA THR A 89 -9.18 -10.85 -26.77
C THR A 89 -9.55 -9.37 -26.85
N THR A 90 -10.43 -9.02 -27.79
CA THR A 90 -11.03 -7.68 -27.84
C THR A 90 -12.25 -7.60 -26.92
N LEU A 91 -12.50 -6.42 -26.33
CA LEU A 91 -13.71 -6.16 -25.55
C LEU A 91 -14.95 -6.39 -26.41
N LYS A 92 -15.83 -7.29 -25.96
CA LYS A 92 -17.06 -7.64 -26.68
C LYS A 92 -18.21 -6.72 -26.28
N GLN A 93 -19.00 -6.30 -27.26
CA GLN A 93 -20.26 -5.63 -26.99
C GLN A 93 -21.22 -6.59 -26.28
N MET A 94 -21.95 -6.08 -25.29
CA MET A 94 -23.02 -6.79 -24.61
C MET A 94 -24.24 -6.90 -25.54
N GLU A 95 -24.90 -8.05 -25.54
CA GLU A 95 -26.10 -8.26 -26.35
C GLU A 95 -27.27 -7.39 -25.87
N ASN A 96 -27.41 -7.28 -24.54
CA ASN A 96 -28.48 -6.53 -23.88
C ASN A 96 -27.87 -5.42 -22.99
N PRO A 97 -27.71 -4.18 -23.50
CA PRO A 97 -27.24 -3.06 -22.68
C PRO A 97 -28.34 -2.55 -21.74
N ASP A 98 -27.95 -1.98 -20.60
CA ASP A 98 -28.91 -1.45 -19.59
C ASP A 98 -29.74 -0.28 -20.13
N ARG A 99 -29.19 0.48 -21.08
CA ARG A 99 -29.85 1.62 -21.73
C ARG A 99 -29.47 1.68 -23.21
N ILE A 100 -30.45 1.99 -24.06
CA ILE A 100 -30.25 2.25 -25.48
C ILE A 100 -30.66 3.71 -25.75
N GLU A 101 -29.72 4.50 -26.27
CA GLU A 101 -29.97 5.86 -26.75
C GLU A 101 -29.97 5.86 -28.28
N HIS A 102 -31.05 6.37 -28.89
CA HIS A 102 -31.15 6.51 -30.34
C HIS A 102 -30.72 7.91 -30.74
N HIS A 103 -29.75 7.99 -31.64
CA HIS A 103 -29.29 9.25 -32.22
C HIS A 103 -29.70 9.28 -33.69
N MET A 104 -30.69 10.11 -34.02
CA MET A 104 -31.18 10.31 -35.39
C MET A 104 -30.82 11.73 -35.84
N PRO A 105 -30.38 11.93 -37.09
CA PRO A 105 -30.13 13.27 -37.61
C PRO A 105 -31.46 14.03 -37.74
N LEU A 106 -31.52 15.23 -37.17
CA LEU A 106 -32.67 16.13 -37.32
C LEU A 106 -32.59 16.93 -38.62
N TYR A 107 -31.38 17.14 -39.14
CA TYR A 107 -31.15 17.92 -40.36
C TYR A 107 -30.21 17.19 -41.31
N CYS A 108 -30.38 17.43 -42.60
CA CYS A 108 -29.49 16.93 -43.62
C CYS A 108 -28.11 17.60 -43.51
N ASN A 109 -27.06 16.80 -43.35
CA ASN A 109 -25.67 17.31 -43.27
C ASN A 109 -25.16 17.92 -44.59
N CYS A 110 -25.89 17.78 -45.70
CA CYS A 110 -25.52 18.35 -46.99
C CYS A 110 -26.24 19.66 -47.30
N CYS A 111 -27.56 19.73 -47.10
CA CYS A 111 -28.38 20.87 -47.51
C CYS A 111 -29.13 21.56 -46.36
N GLY A 112 -29.10 21.02 -45.14
CA GLY A 112 -29.77 21.59 -43.97
C GLY A 112 -31.28 21.34 -43.87
N GLU A 113 -31.86 20.60 -44.82
CA GLU A 113 -33.29 20.24 -44.81
C GLU A 113 -33.67 19.50 -43.51
N ASP A 114 -34.87 19.77 -42.99
CA ASP A 114 -35.42 19.07 -41.82
C ASP A 114 -35.76 17.61 -42.17
N LEU A 115 -35.24 16.68 -41.38
CA LEU A 115 -35.44 15.24 -41.54
C LEU A 115 -36.46 14.69 -40.54
N THR A 116 -37.09 15.54 -39.73
CA THR A 116 -38.11 15.13 -38.77
C THR A 116 -39.25 14.38 -39.47
N GLY A 117 -39.54 13.17 -39.02
CA GLY A 117 -40.59 12.32 -39.60
C GLY A 117 -40.16 11.46 -40.79
N GLN A 118 -38.94 11.64 -41.32
CA GLN A 118 -38.40 10.72 -42.32
C GLN A 118 -38.09 9.34 -41.70
N PRO A 119 -38.26 8.24 -42.46
CA PRO A 119 -37.91 6.91 -41.97
C PRO A 119 -36.41 6.80 -41.71
N SER A 120 -36.04 6.24 -40.56
CA SER A 120 -34.65 5.98 -40.18
C SER A 120 -34.31 4.49 -40.32
N PHE A 121 -33.05 4.20 -40.66
CA PHE A 121 -32.52 2.85 -40.75
C PHE A 121 -31.36 2.68 -39.77
N PHE A 122 -31.20 1.46 -39.24
CA PHE A 122 -30.08 1.16 -38.37
C PHE A 122 -28.76 1.11 -39.16
N ALA A 123 -27.80 1.96 -38.78
CA ALA A 123 -26.49 2.02 -39.44
C ALA A 123 -25.41 1.26 -38.66
N SER A 124 -25.24 1.56 -37.37
CA SER A 124 -24.24 0.91 -36.51
C SER A 124 -24.53 1.17 -35.04
N LYS A 125 -23.87 0.43 -34.14
CA LYS A 125 -23.93 0.66 -32.68
C LYS A 125 -22.54 0.65 -32.05
N ARG A 126 -22.38 1.43 -30.99
CA ARG A 126 -21.22 1.45 -30.08
C ARG A 126 -21.76 1.43 -28.66
N GLN A 127 -20.96 0.90 -27.73
CA GLN A 127 -21.32 0.83 -26.32
C GLN A 127 -20.27 1.53 -25.49
N VAL A 128 -20.73 2.28 -24.49
CA VAL A 128 -19.91 2.83 -23.42
C VAL A 128 -20.28 2.08 -22.15
N ILE A 129 -19.30 1.46 -21.50
CA ILE A 129 -19.46 0.84 -20.20
C ILE A 129 -18.94 1.85 -19.17
N ASP A 130 -19.84 2.32 -18.31
CA ASP A 130 -19.52 3.32 -17.30
C ASP A 130 -20.05 2.92 -15.92
N ILE A 131 -19.46 3.50 -14.88
CA ILE A 131 -19.86 3.26 -13.49
C ILE A 131 -20.73 4.43 -13.04
N PRO A 132 -22.03 4.22 -12.71
CA PRO A 132 -22.87 5.31 -12.23
C PRO A 132 -22.38 5.85 -10.88
N PRO A 133 -22.82 7.05 -10.45
CA PRO A 133 -22.44 7.60 -9.17
C PRO A 133 -22.71 6.63 -8.02
N ILE A 134 -21.65 6.26 -7.29
CA ILE A 134 -21.72 5.31 -6.19
C ILE A 134 -22.15 6.06 -4.91
N LYS A 135 -23.35 5.77 -4.40
CA LYS A 135 -23.90 6.44 -3.21
C LYS A 135 -24.40 5.43 -2.19
N ALA A 136 -24.06 5.66 -0.93
CA ALA A 136 -24.64 4.92 0.18
C ALA A 136 -26.10 5.35 0.42
N ILE A 137 -26.96 4.38 0.71
CA ILE A 137 -28.35 4.62 1.12
C ILE A 137 -28.38 4.53 2.66
N VAL A 138 -28.85 5.59 3.31
CA VAL A 138 -29.04 5.64 4.76
C VAL A 138 -30.53 5.51 5.06
N THR A 139 -30.90 4.47 5.79
CA THR A 139 -32.27 4.25 6.26
C THR A 139 -32.34 4.57 7.75
N GLU A 140 -33.12 5.59 8.10
CA GLU A 140 -33.41 5.90 9.50
C GLU A 140 -34.65 5.13 9.94
N HIS A 141 -34.52 4.35 11.00
CA HIS A 141 -35.66 3.66 11.61
C HIS A 141 -36.20 4.53 12.75
N GLN A 142 -37.41 5.05 12.59
CA GLN A 142 -38.07 5.87 13.61
C GLN A 142 -39.16 5.07 14.31
N LEU A 143 -39.21 5.16 15.64
CA LEU A 143 -40.25 4.56 16.46
C LEU A 143 -41.23 5.63 16.91
N PHE A 144 -42.52 5.29 16.89
CA PHE A 144 -43.59 6.16 17.36
C PHE A 144 -44.38 5.46 18.45
N ASP A 145 -44.60 6.18 19.54
CA ASP A 145 -45.45 5.74 20.63
C ASP A 145 -46.89 6.20 20.38
N ARG A 146 -47.88 5.35 20.69
CA ARG A 146 -49.31 5.69 20.56
C ARG A 146 -50.09 5.38 21.84
N PRO A 147 -50.76 6.38 22.44
CA PRO A 147 -51.63 6.12 23.58
C PRO A 147 -52.89 5.38 23.13
N CYS A 148 -53.34 4.43 23.95
CA CYS A 148 -54.62 3.76 23.83
C CYS A 148 -55.66 4.45 24.73
N LYS A 149 -56.94 4.30 24.40
CA LYS A 149 -58.05 4.82 25.21
C LYS A 149 -58.08 4.28 26.65
N CYS A 150 -57.44 3.14 26.91
CA CYS A 150 -57.31 2.58 28.26
C CYS A 150 -56.16 3.20 29.09
N GLY A 151 -55.43 4.18 28.55
CA GLY A 151 -54.27 4.79 29.20
C GLY A 151 -52.93 4.09 28.94
N HIS A 152 -52.93 2.94 28.25
CA HIS A 152 -51.70 2.23 27.89
C HIS A 152 -50.96 2.92 26.72
N ILE A 153 -49.62 3.04 26.80
CA ILE A 153 -48.78 3.55 25.71
C ILE A 153 -48.19 2.39 24.93
N ASN A 154 -48.58 2.25 23.67
CA ASN A 154 -48.05 1.23 22.77
C ASN A 154 -46.77 1.76 22.13
N ARG A 155 -45.66 1.07 22.34
CA ARG A 155 -44.36 1.41 21.77
C ARG A 155 -44.02 0.51 20.61
N ALA A 156 -43.53 1.08 19.51
CA ALA A 156 -42.97 0.31 18.42
C ALA A 156 -41.61 -0.30 18.81
N THR A 157 -41.19 -1.37 18.13
CA THR A 157 -39.87 -2.00 18.32
C THR A 157 -39.06 -1.94 17.03
N TYR A 158 -37.74 -1.81 17.15
CA TYR A 158 -36.86 -1.89 15.98
C TYR A 158 -36.92 -3.26 15.30
N PRO A 159 -36.73 -3.32 13.96
CA PRO A 159 -36.61 -4.59 13.26
C PRO A 159 -35.32 -5.32 13.68
N ALA A 160 -35.29 -6.64 13.48
CA ALA A 160 -34.14 -7.47 13.78
C ALA A 160 -32.88 -6.94 13.06
N GLY A 161 -31.79 -6.78 13.80
CA GLY A 161 -30.51 -6.30 13.27
C GLY A 161 -30.25 -4.80 13.45
N VAL A 162 -31.27 -4.00 13.78
CA VAL A 162 -31.14 -2.57 14.12
C VAL A 162 -31.01 -2.41 15.64
N ASN A 163 -29.85 -2.82 16.15
CA ASN A 163 -29.60 -2.93 17.60
C ASN A 163 -28.75 -1.78 18.16
N VAL A 164 -28.23 -0.92 17.29
CA VAL A 164 -27.36 0.20 17.64
C VAL A 164 -27.79 1.44 16.86
N PRO A 165 -27.50 2.66 17.37
CA PRO A 165 -27.97 3.91 16.73
C PRO A 165 -27.53 4.06 15.27
N VAL A 166 -26.30 3.65 14.95
CA VAL A 166 -25.75 3.67 13.58
C VAL A 166 -24.96 2.40 13.36
N SER A 167 -25.19 1.73 12.23
CA SER A 167 -24.38 0.60 11.80
C SER A 167 -24.26 0.55 10.28
N TYR A 168 -23.16 -0.02 9.80
CA TYR A 168 -23.00 -0.30 8.38
C TYR A 168 -23.83 -1.51 7.97
N GLY A 169 -24.59 -1.38 6.88
CA GLY A 169 -25.40 -2.47 6.32
C GLY A 169 -24.56 -3.63 5.77
N GLU A 170 -25.23 -4.73 5.43
CA GLU A 170 -24.58 -5.99 5.03
C GLU A 170 -23.72 -5.85 3.76
N ASN A 171 -24.16 -5.05 2.78
CA ASN A 171 -23.40 -4.80 1.55
C ASN A 171 -22.07 -4.08 1.83
N VAL A 172 -22.06 -3.12 2.76
CA VAL A 172 -20.82 -2.43 3.18
C VAL A 172 -19.91 -3.41 3.92
N GLN A 173 -20.47 -4.23 4.83
CA GLN A 173 -19.70 -5.25 5.55
C GLN A 173 -19.06 -6.26 4.58
N ALA A 174 -19.82 -6.73 3.58
CA ALA A 174 -19.33 -7.66 2.56
C ALA A 174 -18.23 -7.06 1.69
N LEU A 175 -18.42 -5.81 1.24
CA LEU A 175 -17.43 -5.10 0.42
C LEU A 175 -16.10 -4.90 1.18
N LEU A 176 -16.16 -4.44 2.43
CA LEU A 176 -15.00 -4.30 3.30
C LEU A 176 -14.25 -5.64 3.47
N SER A 177 -15.01 -6.72 3.70
CA SER A 177 -14.45 -8.06 3.88
C SER A 177 -13.76 -8.55 2.62
N TYR A 178 -14.37 -8.35 1.45
CA TYR A 178 -13.78 -8.73 0.18
C TYR A 178 -12.50 -7.93 -0.12
N LEU A 179 -12.56 -6.60 0.01
CA LEU A 179 -11.40 -5.75 -0.26
C LEU A 179 -10.26 -6.01 0.74
N GLY A 180 -10.58 -6.21 2.01
CA GLY A 180 -9.60 -6.49 3.06
C GLY A 180 -9.00 -7.89 2.96
N ALA A 181 -9.83 -8.94 2.90
CA ALA A 181 -9.37 -10.32 2.99
C ALA A 181 -8.95 -10.92 1.64
N ARG A 182 -9.59 -10.53 0.53
CA ARG A 182 -9.34 -11.12 -0.80
C ARG A 182 -8.48 -10.26 -1.71
N GLN A 183 -8.65 -8.94 -1.64
CA GLN A 183 -7.84 -7.98 -2.41
C GLN A 183 -6.65 -7.45 -1.59
N TYR A 184 -6.52 -7.86 -0.32
CA TYR A 184 -5.42 -7.52 0.58
C TYR A 184 -5.18 -6.01 0.71
N VAL A 185 -6.24 -5.20 0.62
CA VAL A 185 -6.14 -3.75 0.76
C VAL A 185 -5.85 -3.41 2.22
N PRO A 186 -4.72 -2.73 2.53
CA PRO A 186 -4.40 -2.35 3.91
C PRO A 186 -5.47 -1.45 4.51
N PHE A 187 -5.77 -1.59 5.81
CA PHE A 187 -6.93 -0.92 6.42
C PHE A 187 -6.93 0.61 6.24
N LYS A 188 -5.76 1.25 6.26
CA LYS A 188 -5.66 2.68 5.98
C LYS A 188 -6.10 3.02 4.56
N ARG A 189 -5.62 2.27 3.56
CA ARG A 189 -6.02 2.41 2.15
C ARG A 189 -7.49 2.06 1.95
N LEU A 190 -8.01 1.08 2.67
CA LEU A 190 -9.41 0.72 2.61
C LEU A 190 -10.29 1.85 3.17
N SER A 191 -9.89 2.47 4.28
CA SER A 191 -10.57 3.66 4.83
C SER A 191 -10.57 4.84 3.84
N GLU A 192 -9.43 5.11 3.19
CA GLU A 192 -9.32 6.10 2.11
C GLU A 192 -10.27 5.77 0.96
N LEU A 193 -10.24 4.54 0.46
CA LEU A 193 -11.09 4.08 -0.64
C LEU A 193 -12.59 4.21 -0.31
N MET A 194 -13.03 3.82 0.88
CA MET A 194 -14.43 3.94 1.28
C MET A 194 -14.89 5.40 1.34
N ARG A 195 -14.02 6.30 1.78
CA ARG A 195 -14.34 7.73 1.80
C ARG A 195 -14.35 8.32 0.39
N ASP A 196 -13.31 8.05 -0.39
CA ASP A 196 -13.07 8.77 -1.64
C ASP A 196 -13.95 8.25 -2.79
N VAL A 197 -14.32 6.96 -2.78
CA VAL A 197 -15.17 6.33 -3.82
C VAL A 197 -16.63 6.21 -3.39
N PHE A 198 -16.90 5.88 -2.12
CA PHE A 198 -18.25 5.59 -1.63
C PHE A 198 -18.83 6.71 -0.75
N GLY A 199 -18.05 7.76 -0.44
CA GLY A 199 -18.47 8.82 0.48
C GLY A 199 -18.62 8.36 1.93
N LEU A 200 -18.09 7.18 2.29
CA LEU A 200 -18.26 6.56 3.60
C LEU A 200 -17.01 6.75 4.47
N GLY A 201 -17.09 7.68 5.42
CA GLY A 201 -16.05 7.88 6.43
C GLY A 201 -16.02 6.75 7.46
N ILE A 202 -15.23 5.72 7.20
CA ILE A 202 -15.00 4.61 8.14
C ILE A 202 -13.56 4.65 8.66
N SER A 203 -13.36 4.51 9.97
CA SER A 203 -12.03 4.42 10.58
C SER A 203 -11.43 3.02 10.43
N THR A 204 -10.11 2.89 10.59
CA THR A 204 -9.44 1.59 10.64
C THR A 204 -9.96 0.69 11.76
N GLY A 205 -10.35 1.28 12.90
CA GLY A 205 -11.00 0.56 14.00
C GLY A 205 -12.39 0.04 13.60
N GLY A 206 -13.18 0.85 12.87
CA GLY A 206 -14.47 0.43 12.34
C GLY A 206 -14.36 -0.72 11.33
N ILE A 207 -13.35 -0.65 10.44
CA ILE A 207 -13.02 -1.75 9.53
C ILE A 207 -12.68 -3.01 10.32
N ASN A 208 -11.79 -2.91 11.32
CA ASN A 208 -11.40 -4.06 12.14
C ASN A 208 -12.61 -4.70 12.85
N TYR A 209 -13.52 -3.88 13.39
CA TYR A 209 -14.76 -4.36 13.99
C TYR A 209 -15.63 -5.14 13.00
N VAL A 210 -15.78 -4.63 11.78
CA VAL A 210 -16.52 -5.33 10.71
C VAL A 210 -15.83 -6.64 10.33
N MET A 211 -14.52 -6.64 10.16
CA MET A 211 -13.75 -7.85 9.83
C MET A 211 -13.93 -8.93 10.89
N ALA A 212 -13.82 -8.58 12.18
CA ALA A 212 -14.03 -9.53 13.28
C ALA A 212 -15.48 -10.06 13.35
N LYS A 213 -16.48 -9.22 13.01
CA LYS A 213 -17.87 -9.66 12.92
C LYS A 213 -18.07 -10.66 11.77
N MET A 214 -17.44 -10.41 10.64
CA MET A 214 -17.54 -11.26 9.44
C MET A 214 -16.77 -12.57 9.60
N GLU A 215 -15.63 -12.55 10.31
CA GLU A 215 -14.91 -13.76 10.74
C GLU A 215 -15.83 -14.69 11.55
N LYS A 216 -16.52 -14.16 12.56
CA LYS A 216 -17.49 -14.94 13.36
C LYS A 216 -18.62 -15.52 12.50
N LYS A 217 -19.15 -14.75 11.54
CA LYS A 217 -20.17 -15.23 10.60
C LYS A 217 -19.63 -16.32 9.68
N ALA A 218 -18.36 -16.24 9.26
CA ALA A 218 -17.73 -17.18 8.33
C ALA A 218 -17.20 -18.45 8.99
N ALA A 219 -17.09 -18.49 10.32
CA ALA A 219 -16.50 -19.61 11.06
C ALA A 219 -17.14 -20.97 10.72
N GLY A 220 -18.47 -21.05 10.64
CA GLY A 220 -19.16 -22.30 10.27
C GLY A 220 -18.81 -22.77 8.85
N THR A 221 -18.71 -21.85 7.91
CA THR A 221 -18.30 -22.14 6.53
C THR A 221 -16.84 -22.58 6.46
N TYR A 222 -15.96 -21.91 7.21
CA TYR A 222 -14.55 -22.29 7.31
C TYR A 222 -14.39 -23.72 7.83
N GLU A 223 -15.09 -24.08 8.92
CA GLU A 223 -15.04 -25.44 9.48
C GLU A 223 -15.61 -26.48 8.52
N ALA A 224 -16.69 -26.17 7.79
CA ALA A 224 -17.20 -27.05 6.75
C ALA A 224 -16.16 -27.31 5.64
N ILE A 225 -15.45 -26.27 5.17
CA ILE A 225 -14.39 -26.40 4.17
C ILE A 225 -13.21 -27.21 4.74
N ARG A 226 -12.82 -26.94 5.97
CA ARG A 226 -11.76 -27.65 6.69
C ARG A 226 -12.05 -29.15 6.77
N HIS A 227 -13.28 -29.53 7.15
CA HIS A 227 -13.69 -30.94 7.19
C HIS A 227 -13.58 -31.64 5.83
N VAL A 228 -13.91 -30.95 4.74
CA VAL A 228 -13.76 -31.49 3.39
C VAL A 228 -12.30 -31.72 3.03
N VAL A 229 -11.43 -30.74 3.31
CA VAL A 229 -9.99 -30.87 3.04
C VAL A 229 -9.40 -32.02 3.86
N LEU A 230 -9.71 -32.12 5.15
CA LEU A 230 -9.20 -33.18 6.03
C LEU A 230 -9.64 -34.59 5.65
N ARG A 231 -10.84 -34.75 5.07
CA ARG A 231 -11.36 -36.05 4.61
C ARG A 231 -10.91 -36.41 3.20
N SER A 232 -10.19 -35.53 2.51
CA SER A 232 -9.78 -35.75 1.14
C SER A 232 -8.63 -36.75 1.07
N HIS A 233 -8.74 -37.74 0.18
CA HIS A 233 -7.70 -38.76 0.00
C HIS A 233 -6.35 -38.17 -0.46
N ILE A 234 -6.39 -37.05 -1.20
CA ILE A 234 -5.22 -36.33 -1.68
C ILE A 234 -5.46 -34.84 -1.45
N VAL A 235 -4.52 -34.19 -0.76
CA VAL A 235 -4.51 -32.76 -0.43
C VAL A 235 -3.20 -32.16 -0.92
N GLY A 236 -3.26 -31.03 -1.63
CA GLY A 236 -2.07 -30.23 -1.91
C GLY A 236 -1.74 -29.39 -0.69
N ALA A 237 -0.48 -29.37 -0.27
CA ALA A 237 0.00 -28.54 0.83
C ALA A 237 1.19 -27.69 0.35
N ASP A 238 1.23 -26.43 0.79
CA ASP A 238 2.35 -25.51 0.56
C ASP A 238 2.51 -24.58 1.76
N GLU A 239 3.73 -24.19 2.06
CA GLU A 239 4.06 -23.31 3.17
C GLU A 239 4.86 -22.07 2.75
N THR A 240 4.53 -20.94 3.38
CA THR A 240 5.30 -19.72 3.23
C THR A 240 5.61 -19.07 4.57
N GLY A 241 6.72 -18.34 4.64
CA GLY A 241 7.07 -17.58 5.84
C GLY A 241 6.21 -16.34 5.97
N ALA A 242 5.61 -16.13 7.13
CA ALA A 242 4.90 -14.89 7.48
C ALA A 242 5.48 -14.28 8.75
N ASN A 243 5.56 -12.95 8.82
CA ASN A 243 5.87 -12.25 10.07
C ASN A 243 4.58 -11.68 10.65
N ILE A 244 4.20 -12.15 11.83
CA ILE A 244 3.00 -11.72 12.55
C ILE A 244 3.46 -11.06 13.85
N ASN A 245 3.23 -9.75 13.97
CA ASN A 245 3.61 -8.95 15.14
C ASN A 245 5.08 -9.14 15.55
N GLY A 246 5.99 -9.16 14.59
CA GLY A 246 7.43 -9.31 14.84
C GLY A 246 7.89 -10.77 15.04
N LYS A 247 6.98 -11.73 15.12
CA LYS A 247 7.30 -13.17 15.25
C LYS A 247 7.18 -13.87 13.91
N ASN A 248 8.08 -14.81 13.64
CA ASN A 248 8.02 -15.60 12.42
C ASN A 248 7.03 -16.77 12.60
N HIS A 249 6.15 -16.92 11.62
CA HIS A 249 5.16 -17.98 11.49
C HIS A 249 5.33 -18.72 10.16
N TRP A 250 4.89 -19.96 10.11
CA TRP A 250 4.55 -20.67 8.89
C TRP A 250 3.08 -20.38 8.56
N ALA A 251 2.83 -19.88 7.36
CA ALA A 251 1.51 -19.80 6.77
C ALA A 251 1.34 -21.03 5.87
N TRP A 252 0.54 -21.97 6.31
CA TRP A 252 0.22 -23.19 5.59
C TRP A 252 -1.01 -22.96 4.72
N THR A 253 -0.98 -23.55 3.54
CA THR A 253 -2.13 -23.65 2.65
C THR A 253 -2.41 -25.13 2.40
N PHE A 254 -3.68 -25.52 2.50
CA PHE A 254 -4.13 -26.86 2.12
C PHE A 254 -5.27 -26.75 1.13
N SER A 255 -5.12 -27.39 -0.02
CA SER A 255 -5.97 -27.17 -1.18
C SER A 255 -6.52 -28.48 -1.75
N LYS A 256 -7.82 -28.48 -2.06
CA LYS A 256 -8.49 -29.53 -2.83
C LYS A 256 -9.61 -28.98 -3.70
N GLN A 257 -9.50 -29.15 -5.03
CA GLN A 257 -10.59 -28.86 -6.00
C GLN A 257 -11.28 -27.51 -5.72
N LYS A 258 -10.50 -26.42 -5.64
CA LYS A 258 -10.96 -25.04 -5.35
C LYS A 258 -11.45 -24.78 -3.92
N ARG A 259 -11.15 -25.67 -2.98
CA ARG A 259 -11.34 -25.46 -1.53
C ARG A 259 -9.98 -25.33 -0.88
N ASP A 260 -9.71 -24.14 -0.36
CA ASP A 260 -8.42 -23.79 0.22
C ASP A 260 -8.63 -23.39 1.68
N ILE A 261 -7.81 -23.96 2.57
CA ILE A 261 -7.71 -23.52 3.96
C ILE A 261 -6.33 -22.94 4.23
N TYR A 262 -6.30 -21.89 5.03
CA TYR A 262 -5.09 -21.23 5.48
C TYR A 262 -4.97 -21.39 7.00
N CYS A 263 -3.79 -21.72 7.50
CA CYS A 263 -3.52 -21.70 8.94
C CYS A 263 -2.10 -21.19 9.23
N TYR A 264 -1.95 -20.53 10.38
CA TYR A 264 -0.67 -19.93 10.79
C TYR A 264 -0.16 -20.60 12.05
N THR A 265 1.05 -21.16 12.00
CA THR A 265 1.71 -21.78 13.15
C THR A 265 3.01 -21.04 13.47
N PRO A 266 3.37 -20.81 14.74
CA PRO A 266 4.67 -20.22 15.07
C PRO A 266 5.81 -21.03 14.45
N LYS A 267 6.86 -20.36 13.96
CA LYS A 267 8.12 -21.04 13.66
C LYS A 267 8.82 -21.30 14.99
N SER A 268 8.48 -22.40 15.67
CA SER A 268 9.33 -22.91 16.73
C SER A 268 10.64 -23.36 16.09
N TRP A 269 11.73 -22.64 16.32
CA TRP A 269 13.03 -23.32 16.30
C TRP A 269 12.92 -24.45 17.31
N ALA A 270 13.20 -25.68 16.90
CA ALA A 270 13.31 -26.80 17.81
C ALA A 270 14.36 -26.46 18.89
N GLN A 271 13.91 -25.98 20.05
CA GLN A 271 14.65 -26.08 21.30
C GLN A 271 14.23 -27.40 21.95
N SER A 272 14.73 -28.49 21.39
CA SER A 272 14.81 -29.79 22.06
C SER A 272 15.93 -30.58 21.42
N HIS A 273 17.15 -30.29 21.85
CA HIS A 273 18.25 -31.23 22.08
C HIS A 273 19.21 -30.59 23.09
#